data_AF-A0A7K2TEW4-F1
#
_entry.id   AF-A0A7K2TEW4-F1
#
_cell.length_a   1.000
_cell.length_b   1.000
_cell.length_c   1.000
_cell.angle_alpha   90.00
_cell.angle_beta   90.00
_cell.angle_gamma   90.00
#
_symmetry.space_group_name_H-M   'P 1'
#
loop_
_entity.id
_entity.type
_entity.pdbx_description
1 polymer ?
#
loop_
_entity_poly.entity_id
_entity_poly.type
_entity_poly.pdbx_seq_one_letter_code
_entity_poly.pdbx_strand_id
1 'polypeptide(L)'
;MPVPLPPTSRRPSTTEREDDAEGYEPEQARRSRRATLQAAVDAAAECADSDPDAFFREDGEAQRSWQARRADALRVCSGCPVRAACEELALRDGDGQAAADDMVRGGRTGPELAAARTEHAARLAAATDADRDTEGRRLDALVIGLIHTALASPDRSRGERGSHGQAAQSARIRHLAAQIREIRTARRARTGWGTAA
;
A
#
# COMPACT_ATOMS: atom_id res chain seq x y z
N MET A 1 -17.03 70.07 31.82
CA MET A 1 -15.83 69.23 32.01
C MET A 1 -16.16 67.82 31.53
N PRO A 2 -15.90 67.46 30.26
CA PRO A 2 -16.15 66.11 29.76
C PRO A 2 -14.99 65.15 30.12
N VAL A 3 -15.36 63.94 30.53
CA VAL A 3 -14.46 62.83 30.91
C VAL A 3 -13.98 62.11 29.64
N PRO A 4 -12.69 61.75 29.49
CA PRO A 4 -12.20 61.01 28.33
C PRO A 4 -12.44 59.50 28.45
N LEU A 5 -12.85 58.88 27.34
CA LEU A 5 -12.95 57.43 27.17
C LEU A 5 -11.56 56.80 26.95
N PRO A 6 -11.30 55.56 27.44
CA PRO A 6 -10.12 54.80 27.08
C PRO A 6 -10.34 54.03 25.76
N PRO A 7 -9.35 53.99 24.83
CA PRO A 7 -9.32 52.98 23.77
C PRO A 7 -8.48 51.78 24.21
N THR A 8 -8.95 50.56 23.93
CA THR A 8 -8.13 49.40 23.49
C THR A 8 -8.97 48.13 23.45
N SER A 9 -9.52 47.80 22.28
CA SER A 9 -9.79 46.41 21.91
C SER A 9 -8.70 45.98 20.94
N ARG A 10 -7.68 45.30 21.46
CA ARG A 10 -6.75 44.51 20.66
C ARG A 10 -7.52 43.29 20.16
N ARG A 11 -7.91 43.29 18.88
CA ARG A 11 -8.31 42.05 18.19
C ARG A 11 -7.05 41.20 18.01
N PRO A 12 -7.06 39.90 18.33
CA PRO A 12 -6.02 39.00 17.88
C PRO A 12 -6.15 38.80 16.37
N SER A 13 -5.04 38.99 15.66
CA SER A 13 -4.88 38.74 14.22
C SER A 13 -5.09 37.26 13.93
N THR A 14 -6.19 36.91 13.28
CA THR A 14 -6.40 35.61 12.64
C THR A 14 -5.85 35.71 11.21
N THR A 15 -4.56 35.46 11.02
CA THR A 15 -3.95 35.39 9.67
C THR A 15 -2.78 34.40 9.60
N GLU A 16 -2.80 33.27 10.31
CA GLU A 16 -1.71 32.26 10.18
C GLU A 16 -2.21 30.82 10.30
N ARG A 17 -3.36 30.48 9.68
CA ARG A 17 -3.86 29.09 9.73
C ARG A 17 -4.68 28.67 8.52
N GLU A 18 -4.20 28.96 7.31
CA GLU A 18 -4.83 28.48 6.07
C GLU A 18 -3.89 27.73 5.11
N ASP A 19 -2.59 27.65 5.40
CA ASP A 19 -1.62 27.03 4.46
C ASP A 19 -1.45 25.49 4.61
N ASP A 20 -2.11 24.84 5.58
CA ASP A 20 -1.98 23.38 5.79
C ASP A 20 -3.05 22.54 5.07
N ALA A 21 -4.06 23.15 4.44
CA ALA A 21 -5.21 22.45 3.89
C ALA A 21 -5.03 21.98 2.43
N GLU A 22 -4.18 22.63 1.63
CA GLU A 22 -4.06 22.33 0.18
C GLU A 22 -3.25 21.05 -0.13
N GLY A 23 -2.44 20.55 0.82
CA GLY A 23 -1.64 19.33 0.63
C GLY A 23 -2.24 18.03 1.21
N TYR A 24 -3.19 18.14 2.15
CA TYR A 24 -3.63 16.99 2.95
C TYR A 24 -4.63 16.07 2.24
N GLU A 25 -5.56 16.64 1.47
CA GLU A 25 -6.64 15.92 0.78
C GLU A 25 -6.16 15.10 -0.44
N PRO A 26 -5.30 15.63 -1.34
CA PRO A 26 -4.82 14.89 -2.51
C PRO A 26 -3.94 13.70 -2.12
N GLU A 27 -3.12 13.86 -1.08
CA GLU A 27 -2.29 12.77 -0.58
C GLU A 27 -3.12 11.68 0.09
N GLN A 28 -4.09 12.02 0.94
CA GLN A 28 -5.01 11.03 1.52
C GLN A 28 -5.83 10.27 0.48
N ALA A 29 -6.31 10.95 -0.57
CA ALA A 29 -6.97 10.31 -1.69
C ALA A 29 -6.02 9.35 -2.43
N ARG A 30 -4.76 9.74 -2.67
CA ARG A 30 -3.75 8.87 -3.31
C ARG A 30 -3.37 7.66 -2.46
N ARG A 31 -3.31 7.83 -1.14
CA ARG A 31 -3.01 6.79 -0.14
C ARG A 31 -4.10 5.73 -0.05
N SER A 32 -5.36 6.17 0.01
CA SER A 32 -6.52 5.27 -0.02
C SER A 32 -6.67 4.59 -1.39
N ARG A 33 -6.25 5.26 -2.48
CA ARG A 33 -6.33 4.73 -3.84
C ARG A 33 -5.62 3.40 -4.01
N ARG A 34 -4.41 3.17 -3.48
CA ARG A 34 -3.74 1.86 -3.65
C ARG A 34 -4.55 0.72 -3.05
N ALA A 35 -5.03 0.88 -1.82
CA ALA A 35 -5.84 -0.13 -1.16
C ALA A 35 -7.16 -0.38 -1.92
N THR A 36 -7.79 0.68 -2.41
CA THR A 36 -9.00 0.59 -3.24
C THR A 36 -8.73 -0.14 -4.56
N LEU A 37 -7.61 0.14 -5.23
CA LEU A 37 -7.22 -0.55 -6.47
C LEU A 37 -7.01 -2.04 -6.21
N GLN A 38 -6.30 -2.40 -5.13
CA GLN A 38 -6.07 -3.79 -4.78
C GLN A 38 -7.39 -4.51 -4.48
N ALA A 39 -8.26 -3.91 -3.68
CA ALA A 39 -9.57 -4.49 -3.37
C ALA A 39 -10.44 -4.66 -4.62
N ALA A 40 -10.39 -3.73 -5.57
CA ALA A 40 -11.08 -3.88 -6.85
C ALA A 40 -10.52 -5.05 -7.67
N VAL A 41 -9.19 -5.17 -7.76
CA VAL A 41 -8.52 -6.28 -8.46
C VAL A 41 -8.87 -7.62 -7.81
N ASP A 42 -8.77 -7.73 -6.49
CA ASP A 42 -9.09 -8.96 -5.75
C ASP A 42 -10.55 -9.39 -5.94
N ALA A 43 -11.46 -8.42 -6.10
CA ALA A 43 -12.90 -8.70 -6.23
C ALA A 43 -13.35 -9.06 -7.65
N ALA A 44 -12.64 -8.61 -8.69
CA ALA A 44 -13.17 -8.63 -10.06
C ALA A 44 -12.15 -8.92 -11.17
N ALA A 45 -10.93 -9.37 -10.85
CA ALA A 45 -9.98 -9.79 -11.86
C ALA A 45 -10.45 -11.08 -12.57
N GLU A 46 -10.63 -11.03 -13.88
CA GLU A 46 -11.02 -12.22 -14.67
C GLU A 46 -9.97 -13.34 -14.63
N CYS A 47 -8.70 -13.01 -14.37
CA CYS A 47 -7.64 -13.99 -14.24
C CYS A 47 -7.54 -14.64 -12.85
N ALA A 48 -8.41 -14.28 -11.89
CA ALA A 48 -8.29 -14.75 -10.51
C ALA A 48 -8.40 -16.28 -10.36
N ASP A 49 -9.20 -16.92 -11.21
CA ASP A 49 -9.40 -18.37 -11.24
C ASP A 49 -8.51 -19.09 -12.28
N SER A 50 -7.66 -18.32 -12.99
CA SER A 50 -6.75 -18.87 -14.00
C SER A 50 -5.44 -19.34 -13.37
N ASP A 51 -4.75 -20.26 -14.06
CA ASP A 51 -3.40 -20.65 -13.71
C ASP A 51 -2.45 -19.42 -13.77
N PRO A 52 -1.77 -19.05 -12.66
CA PRO A 52 -0.80 -17.96 -12.66
C PRO A 52 0.27 -18.14 -13.74
N ASP A 53 0.70 -19.37 -14.01
CA ASP A 53 1.77 -19.66 -14.98
C ASP A 53 1.36 -19.29 -16.41
N ALA A 54 0.06 -19.11 -16.70
CA ALA A 54 -0.40 -18.60 -17.99
C ALA A 54 0.03 -17.15 -18.27
N PHE A 55 0.37 -16.39 -17.22
CA PHE A 55 0.76 -14.98 -17.31
C PHE A 55 2.26 -14.75 -17.14
N PHE A 56 3.04 -15.81 -16.86
CA PHE A 56 4.49 -15.76 -16.70
C PHE A 56 5.18 -16.72 -17.67
N ARG A 57 6.33 -16.30 -18.16
CA ARG A 57 7.18 -17.14 -18.98
C ARG A 57 7.92 -18.13 -18.09
N GLU A 58 7.93 -19.40 -18.48
CA GLU A 58 8.69 -20.42 -17.76
C GLU A 58 10.19 -20.34 -18.07
N ASP A 59 11.01 -20.79 -17.13
CA ASP A 59 12.46 -20.89 -17.32
C ASP A 59 12.80 -21.81 -18.50
N GLY A 60 13.56 -21.30 -19.46
CA GLY A 60 13.95 -22.05 -20.65
C GLY A 60 12.83 -22.23 -21.69
N GLU A 61 11.66 -21.61 -21.49
CA GLU A 61 10.58 -21.68 -22.47
C GLU A 61 11.02 -21.10 -23.82
N ALA A 62 10.70 -21.82 -24.90
CA ALA A 62 10.93 -21.34 -26.25
C ALA A 62 10.11 -20.07 -26.52
N GLN A 63 10.75 -19.03 -27.09
CA GLN A 63 10.12 -17.74 -27.34
C GLN A 63 8.80 -17.85 -28.14
N ARG A 64 8.70 -18.80 -29.07
CA ARG A 64 7.47 -19.01 -29.86
C ARG A 64 6.30 -19.53 -29.01
N SER A 65 6.57 -20.45 -28.08
CA SER A 65 5.56 -20.94 -27.14
C SER A 65 5.09 -19.81 -26.24
N TRP A 66 6.04 -19.03 -25.70
CA TRP A 66 5.72 -17.86 -24.89
C TRP A 66 4.89 -16.84 -25.65
N GLN A 67 5.24 -16.50 -26.89
CA GLN A 67 4.46 -15.54 -27.68
C GLN A 67 2.99 -15.94 -27.88
N ALA A 68 2.72 -17.24 -28.05
CA ALA A 68 1.35 -17.74 -28.14
C ALA A 68 0.60 -17.57 -26.81
N ARG A 69 1.18 -18.02 -25.70
CA ARG A 69 0.58 -17.89 -24.36
C ARG A 69 0.40 -16.41 -23.96
N ARG A 70 1.39 -15.57 -24.24
CA ARG A 70 1.34 -14.12 -24.05
C ARG A 70 0.18 -13.48 -24.79
N ALA A 71 -0.09 -13.89 -26.03
CA ALA A 71 -1.23 -13.37 -26.79
C ALA A 71 -2.57 -13.74 -26.16
N ASP A 72 -2.68 -14.94 -25.59
CA ASP A 72 -3.87 -15.37 -24.85
C ASP A 72 -4.01 -14.60 -23.52
N ALA A 73 -2.93 -14.43 -22.76
CA ALA A 73 -2.90 -13.64 -21.54
C ALA A 73 -3.32 -12.17 -21.78
N LEU A 74 -2.84 -11.56 -22.88
CA LEU A 74 -3.26 -10.22 -23.30
C LEU A 74 -4.75 -10.16 -23.66
N ARG A 75 -5.30 -11.23 -24.25
CA ARG A 75 -6.73 -11.32 -24.59
C ARG A 75 -7.60 -11.43 -23.34
N VAL A 76 -7.17 -12.18 -22.32
CA VAL A 76 -7.84 -12.19 -21.01
C VAL A 76 -7.81 -10.78 -20.39
N CYS A 77 -6.65 -10.13 -20.43
CA CYS A 77 -6.52 -8.79 -19.87
C CYS A 77 -7.39 -7.75 -20.59
N SER A 78 -7.65 -7.88 -21.89
CA SER A 78 -8.41 -6.89 -22.65
C SER A 78 -9.91 -6.88 -22.31
N GLY A 79 -10.47 -8.03 -21.90
CA GLY A 79 -11.84 -8.15 -21.41
C GLY A 79 -12.02 -7.74 -19.94
N CYS A 80 -10.95 -7.81 -19.16
CA CYS A 80 -11.00 -7.67 -17.70
C CYS A 80 -11.49 -6.28 -17.24
N PRO A 81 -12.56 -6.21 -16.41
CA PRO A 81 -13.17 -4.94 -15.99
C PRO A 81 -12.25 -4.10 -15.09
N VAL A 82 -11.28 -4.75 -14.43
CA VAL A 82 -10.30 -4.11 -13.55
C VAL A 82 -8.92 -3.95 -14.19
N ARG A 83 -8.81 -4.11 -15.53
CA ARG A 83 -7.54 -4.01 -16.27
C ARG A 83 -6.77 -2.73 -15.92
N ALA A 84 -7.43 -1.57 -15.96
CA ALA A 84 -6.79 -0.28 -15.68
C ALA A 84 -6.32 -0.15 -14.22
N ALA A 85 -7.05 -0.73 -13.26
CA ALA A 85 -6.65 -0.75 -11.87
C ALA A 85 -5.43 -1.66 -11.64
N CYS A 86 -5.43 -2.84 -12.28
CA CYS A 86 -4.32 -3.77 -12.28
C CYS A 86 -3.06 -3.18 -12.95
N GLU A 87 -3.23 -2.45 -14.06
CA GLU A 87 -2.14 -1.71 -14.72
C GLU A 87 -1.54 -0.65 -13.80
N GLU A 88 -2.37 0.16 -13.12
CA GLU A 88 -1.89 1.17 -12.18
C GLU A 88 -1.10 0.54 -11.02
N LEU A 89 -1.56 -0.59 -10.48
CA LEU A 89 -0.83 -1.35 -9.45
C LEU A 89 0.50 -1.87 -9.97
N ALA A 90 0.53 -2.51 -11.15
CA ALA A 90 1.75 -3.01 -11.78
C ALA A 90 2.81 -1.92 -11.96
N LEU A 91 2.40 -0.72 -12.37
CA LEU A 91 3.30 0.42 -12.51
C LEU A 91 3.85 0.91 -11.16
N ARG A 92 3.01 0.95 -10.12
CA ARG A 92 3.42 1.35 -8.76
C ARG A 92 4.32 0.31 -8.08
N ASP A 93 4.14 -0.97 -8.41
CA ASP A 93 4.89 -2.11 -7.86
C ASP A 93 6.25 -2.29 -8.52
N GLY A 94 6.43 -1.74 -9.74
CA GLY A 94 7.68 -1.86 -10.49
C GLY A 94 7.75 -3.09 -11.40
N ASP A 95 6.61 -3.67 -11.74
CA ASP A 95 6.53 -4.95 -12.48
C ASP A 95 7.04 -4.90 -13.92
N GLY A 96 7.75 -5.93 -14.36
CA GLY A 96 8.27 -6.02 -15.72
C GLY A 96 9.59 -5.28 -15.92
N GLN A 97 10.38 -5.72 -16.89
CA GLN A 97 11.71 -5.19 -17.16
C GLN A 97 11.84 -4.83 -18.64
N ALA A 98 12.59 -3.77 -18.96
CA ALA A 98 12.76 -3.31 -20.34
C ALA A 98 13.40 -4.37 -21.26
N ALA A 99 14.24 -5.24 -20.68
CA ALA A 99 14.98 -6.28 -21.40
C ALA A 99 14.34 -7.68 -21.29
N ALA A 100 13.25 -7.84 -20.53
CA ALA A 100 12.64 -9.14 -20.28
C ALA A 100 11.15 -9.12 -20.67
N ASP A 101 10.81 -9.97 -21.62
CA ASP A 101 9.43 -10.31 -21.98
C ASP A 101 9.09 -11.64 -21.30
N ASP A 102 8.88 -11.56 -19.99
CA ASP A 102 8.71 -12.71 -19.09
C ASP A 102 7.35 -12.74 -18.40
N MET A 103 6.49 -11.73 -18.64
CA MET A 103 5.21 -11.64 -17.96
C MET A 103 4.17 -10.76 -18.67
N VAL A 104 2.90 -10.92 -18.29
CA VAL A 104 1.78 -10.04 -18.65
C VAL A 104 1.01 -9.64 -17.38
N ARG A 105 0.82 -8.34 -17.14
CA ARG A 105 -0.05 -7.80 -16.07
C ARG A 105 -0.69 -6.49 -16.51
N GLY A 106 -1.94 -6.27 -16.12
CA GLY A 106 -2.68 -5.06 -16.50
C GLY A 106 -2.88 -4.88 -18.01
N GLY A 107 -2.78 -5.97 -18.78
CA GLY A 107 -2.83 -5.92 -20.25
C GLY A 107 -1.59 -5.35 -20.91
N ARG A 108 -0.44 -5.40 -20.23
CA ARG A 108 0.87 -5.02 -20.78
C ARG A 108 1.89 -6.12 -20.53
N THR A 109 2.83 -6.23 -21.45
CA THR A 109 4.05 -7.03 -21.31
C THR A 109 5.06 -6.34 -20.38
N GLY A 110 6.06 -7.09 -19.93
CA GLY A 110 7.17 -6.55 -19.12
C GLY A 110 7.83 -5.29 -19.71
N PRO A 111 8.22 -5.29 -21.00
CA PRO A 111 8.83 -4.11 -21.63
C PRO A 111 7.87 -2.92 -21.77
N GLU A 112 6.58 -3.18 -22.02
CA GLU A 112 5.56 -2.12 -22.11
C GLU A 112 5.28 -1.47 -20.75
N LEU A 113 5.30 -2.23 -19.65
CA LEU A 113 5.23 -1.70 -18.29
C LEU A 113 6.45 -0.85 -17.96
N ALA A 114 7.65 -1.30 -18.34
CA ALA A 114 8.87 -0.53 -18.14
C ALA A 114 8.88 0.80 -18.93
N ALA A 115 8.38 0.78 -20.17
CA ALA A 115 8.20 1.99 -20.99
C ALA A 115 7.19 2.95 -20.35
N ALA A 116 6.02 2.47 -19.94
CA ALA A 116 4.99 3.28 -19.29
C ALA A 116 5.45 3.86 -17.94
N ARG A 117 6.27 3.12 -17.17
CA ARG A 117 6.90 3.68 -15.96
C ARG A 117 7.82 4.85 -16.28
N THR A 118 8.60 4.74 -17.34
CA THR A 118 9.49 5.81 -17.77
C THR A 118 8.70 7.05 -18.19
N GLU A 119 7.63 6.85 -18.97
CA GLU A 119 6.74 7.92 -19.41
C GLU A 119 6.04 8.64 -18.23
N HIS A 120 5.64 7.90 -17.20
CA HIS A 120 4.88 8.42 -16.06
C HIS A 120 5.72 8.56 -14.77
N ALA A 121 7.04 8.61 -14.87
CA ALA A 121 7.97 8.50 -13.74
C ALA A 121 7.65 9.46 -12.58
N ALA A 122 7.42 10.74 -12.87
CA ALA A 122 7.14 11.76 -11.85
C ALA A 122 5.82 11.50 -11.10
N ARG A 123 4.74 11.18 -11.83
CA ARG A 123 3.43 10.88 -11.25
C ARG A 123 3.47 9.60 -10.42
N LEU A 124 4.17 8.58 -10.91
CA LEU A 124 4.33 7.31 -10.21
C LEU A 124 5.19 7.46 -8.95
N ALA A 125 6.28 8.22 -8.99
CA ALA A 125 7.10 8.49 -7.81
C ALA A 125 6.25 9.10 -6.68
N ALA A 126 5.46 10.14 -6.98
CA ALA A 126 4.57 10.76 -6.00
C ALA A 126 3.50 9.79 -5.46
N ALA A 127 2.96 8.92 -6.32
CA ALA A 127 1.98 7.91 -5.90
C ALA A 127 2.61 6.83 -4.99
N THR A 128 3.80 6.34 -5.35
CA THR A 128 4.54 5.35 -4.57
C THR A 128 5.01 5.91 -3.23
N ASP A 129 5.43 7.18 -3.17
CA ASP A 129 5.82 7.82 -1.91
C ASP A 129 4.62 8.00 -0.97
N ALA A 130 3.45 8.38 -1.51
CA ALA A 130 2.21 8.40 -0.75
C ALA A 130 1.84 7.00 -0.19
N ASP A 131 2.02 5.95 -1.00
CA ASP A 131 1.77 4.57 -0.58
C ASP A 131 2.70 4.15 0.58
N ARG A 132 4.00 4.48 0.49
CA ARG A 132 5.01 4.19 1.52
C ARG A 132 4.73 4.91 2.84
N ASP A 133 4.32 6.16 2.77
CA ASP A 133 3.97 6.95 3.94
C ASP A 133 2.73 6.36 4.68
N THR A 134 1.80 5.76 3.93
CA THR A 134 0.68 4.99 4.53
C THR A 134 1.15 3.73 5.24
N GLU A 135 2.06 2.98 4.63
CA GLU A 135 2.69 1.82 5.25
C GLU A 135 3.44 2.21 6.54
N GLY A 136 4.17 3.35 6.51
CA GLY A 136 4.84 3.94 7.67
C GLY A 136 3.86 4.23 8.82
N ARG A 137 2.80 5.00 8.56
CA ARG A 137 1.77 5.28 9.56
C ARG A 137 1.09 4.02 10.09
N ARG A 138 0.84 3.03 9.23
CA ARG A 138 0.28 1.74 9.65
C ARG A 138 1.22 1.01 10.61
N LEU A 139 2.53 1.01 10.32
CA LEU A 139 3.53 0.44 11.21
C LEU A 139 3.54 1.16 12.57
N ASP A 140 3.49 2.49 12.57
CA ASP A 140 3.46 3.29 13.81
C ASP A 140 2.21 2.97 14.64
N ALA A 141 1.03 2.91 14.01
CA ALA A 141 -0.22 2.55 14.67
C ALA A 141 -0.16 1.14 15.28
N LEU A 142 0.43 0.16 14.58
CA LEU A 142 0.62 -1.20 15.09
C LEU A 142 1.60 -1.24 16.27
N VAL A 143 2.70 -0.48 16.21
CA VAL A 143 3.67 -0.37 17.32
C VAL A 143 3.03 0.26 18.55
N ILE A 144 2.28 1.34 18.38
CA ILE A 144 1.51 1.98 19.47
C ILE A 144 0.50 0.98 20.05
N GLY A 145 -0.26 0.28 19.21
CA GLY A 145 -1.20 -0.75 19.64
C GLY A 145 -0.53 -1.89 20.42
N LEU A 146 0.67 -2.30 20.00
CA LEU A 146 1.46 -3.32 20.69
C LEU A 146 1.88 -2.83 22.09
N ILE A 147 2.41 -1.61 22.20
CA ILE A 147 2.82 -1.01 23.46
C ILE A 147 1.62 -0.89 24.41
N HIS A 148 0.49 -0.34 23.94
CA HIS A 148 -0.72 -0.20 24.74
C HIS A 148 -1.25 -1.56 25.21
N THR A 149 -1.27 -2.57 24.34
CA THR A 149 -1.73 -3.92 24.70
C THR A 149 -0.78 -4.60 25.68
N ALA A 150 0.53 -4.38 25.58
CA ALA A 150 1.51 -4.94 26.50
C ALA A 150 1.46 -4.28 27.89
N LEU A 151 1.19 -2.97 27.95
CA LEU A 151 1.11 -2.21 29.20
C LEU A 151 -0.25 -2.32 29.90
N ALA A 152 -1.32 -2.68 29.18
CA ALA A 152 -2.62 -2.93 29.78
C ALA A 152 -2.49 -4.09 30.78
N SER A 153 -2.58 -3.81 32.08
CA SER A 153 -2.61 -4.88 33.07
C SER A 153 -3.92 -5.66 32.93
N PRO A 154 -3.88 -6.99 32.76
CA PRO A 154 -5.07 -7.80 32.93
C PRO A 154 -5.45 -7.67 34.41
N ASP A 155 -6.65 -7.17 34.66
CA ASP A 155 -7.18 -6.91 36.00
C ASP A 155 -6.90 -8.11 36.92
N ARG A 156 -6.16 -7.87 38.02
CA ARG A 156 -5.71 -8.93 38.96
C ARG A 156 -6.82 -9.43 39.88
N SER A 157 -8.08 -9.13 39.57
CA SER A 157 -9.21 -9.50 40.42
C SER A 157 -9.73 -10.91 40.10
N ARG A 158 -9.27 -11.88 40.91
CA ARG A 158 -9.82 -13.23 41.19
C ARG A 158 -9.82 -14.28 40.06
N GLY A 159 -9.03 -15.34 40.28
CA GLY A 159 -9.30 -16.77 39.98
C GLY A 159 -9.86 -17.15 38.61
N GLU A 160 -9.11 -17.97 37.85
CA GLU A 160 -9.44 -18.55 36.52
C GLU A 160 -9.73 -17.54 35.38
N ARG A 161 -10.50 -16.48 35.63
CA ARG A 161 -10.77 -15.39 34.67
C ARG A 161 -9.52 -14.57 34.31
N GLY A 162 -8.57 -14.44 35.23
CA GLY A 162 -7.28 -13.79 34.98
C GLY A 162 -6.41 -14.54 33.96
N SER A 163 -6.47 -15.87 33.92
CA SER A 163 -5.73 -16.71 32.98
C SER A 163 -6.27 -16.55 31.54
N HIS A 164 -7.59 -16.55 31.37
CA HIS A 164 -8.22 -16.31 30.07
C HIS A 164 -7.97 -14.88 29.54
N GLY A 165 -8.02 -13.87 30.42
CA GLY A 165 -7.64 -12.49 30.08
C GLY A 165 -6.18 -12.37 29.63
N GLN A 166 -5.27 -13.05 30.33
CA GLN A 166 -3.84 -13.08 30.01
C GLN A 166 -3.55 -13.84 28.70
N ALA A 167 -4.27 -14.93 28.42
CA ALA A 167 -4.15 -15.68 27.18
C ALA A 167 -4.65 -14.87 25.96
N ALA A 168 -5.79 -14.19 26.10
CA ALA A 168 -6.34 -13.32 25.06
C ALA A 168 -5.42 -12.11 24.78
N GLN A 169 -4.87 -11.49 25.83
CA GLN A 169 -3.89 -10.42 25.70
C GLN A 169 -2.63 -10.91 24.99
N SER A 170 -2.09 -12.06 25.39
CA SER A 170 -0.90 -12.67 24.78
C SER A 170 -1.13 -13.05 23.32
N ALA A 171 -2.34 -13.46 22.95
CA ALA A 171 -2.73 -13.69 21.55
C ALA A 171 -2.74 -12.38 20.74
N ARG A 172 -3.30 -11.30 21.29
CA ARG A 172 -3.29 -9.97 20.65
C ARG A 172 -1.87 -9.43 20.46
N ILE A 173 -1.00 -9.56 21.46
CA ILE A 173 0.42 -9.18 21.37
C ILE A 173 1.11 -9.96 20.24
N ARG A 174 0.91 -11.29 20.18
CA ARG A 174 1.50 -12.11 19.11
C ARG A 174 0.99 -11.71 17.72
N HIS A 175 -0.30 -11.41 17.60
CA HIS A 175 -0.91 -10.96 16.34
C HIS A 175 -0.32 -9.63 15.85
N LEU A 176 -0.28 -8.61 16.72
CA LEU A 176 0.30 -7.31 16.39
C LEU A 176 1.79 -7.42 16.04
N ALA A 177 2.54 -8.22 16.80
CA ALA A 177 3.95 -8.48 16.51
C ALA A 177 4.16 -9.20 15.17
N ALA A 178 3.26 -10.10 14.78
CA ALA A 178 3.30 -10.77 13.47
C ALA A 178 3.08 -9.76 12.33
N GLN A 179 2.06 -8.90 12.44
CA GLN A 179 1.78 -7.86 11.44
C GLN A 179 2.94 -6.88 11.29
N ILE A 180 3.58 -6.46 12.39
CA ILE A 180 4.78 -5.60 12.34
C ILE A 180 5.93 -6.30 11.62
N ARG A 181 6.16 -7.59 11.90
CA ARG A 181 7.22 -8.36 11.23
C ARG A 181 6.97 -8.51 9.74
N GLU A 182 5.73 -8.81 9.34
CA GLU A 182 5.33 -8.94 7.94
C GLU A 182 5.61 -7.66 7.16
N ILE A 183 5.12 -6.51 7.64
CA ILE A 183 5.36 -5.20 7.02
C ILE A 183 6.86 -4.90 6.92
N ARG A 184 7.63 -5.13 7.99
CA ARG A 184 9.09 -4.91 7.97
C ARG A 184 9.83 -5.83 6.99
N THR A 185 9.42 -7.09 6.89
CA THR A 185 10.01 -8.05 5.94
C THR A 185 9.71 -7.64 4.51
N ALA A 186 8.46 -7.28 4.21
CA ALA A 186 8.06 -6.80 2.90
C ALA A 186 8.83 -5.52 2.51
N ARG A 187 9.03 -4.59 3.45
CA ARG A 187 9.84 -3.38 3.23
C ARG A 187 11.30 -3.69 2.92
N ARG A 188 11.94 -4.62 3.66
CA ARG A 188 13.32 -5.04 3.40
C ARG A 188 13.47 -5.72 2.04
N ALA A 189 12.52 -6.58 1.65
CA ALA A 189 12.54 -7.24 0.35
C ALA A 189 12.49 -6.22 -0.79
N ARG A 190 11.59 -5.23 -0.71
CA ARG A 190 11.46 -4.17 -1.74
C ARG A 190 12.66 -3.22 -1.82
N THR A 191 13.38 -2.99 -0.73
CA THR A 191 14.57 -2.11 -0.75
C THR A 191 15.86 -2.85 -1.09
N GLY A 192 15.79 -4.15 -1.45
CA GLY A 192 16.97 -4.96 -1.78
C GLY A 192 17.79 -5.41 -0.56
N TRP A 193 17.24 -5.28 0.65
CA TRP A 193 17.87 -5.73 1.91
C TRP A 193 17.36 -7.12 2.35
N GLY A 194 16.77 -7.88 1.42
CA GLY A 194 16.03 -9.11 1.69
C GLY A 194 16.82 -10.42 1.62
N THR A 195 18.06 -10.41 1.10
CA THR A 195 18.87 -11.64 0.97
C THR A 195 20.24 -11.47 1.61
N ALA A 196 20.27 -11.71 2.92
CA ALA A 196 21.44 -12.19 3.64
C ALA A 196 20.92 -13.12 4.75
N ALA A 197 20.62 -14.37 4.37
CA ALA A 197 20.42 -15.50 5.26
C ALA A 197 21.00 -16.73 4.57
#